data_AF-A0A1X3GV66-F1
#
_entry.id   AF-A0A1X3GV66-F1
#
_cell.length_a   1.000
_cell.length_b   1.000
_cell.length_c   1.000
_cell.angle_alpha   90.00
_cell.angle_beta   90.00
_cell.angle_gamma   90.00
#
_symmetry.space_group_name_H-M   'P 1'
#
loop_
_entity.id
_entity.type
_entity.pdbx_description
1 polymer ?
#
loop_
_entity_poly.entity_id
_entity_poly.type
_entity_poly.pdbx_seq_one_letter_code
_entity_poly.pdbx_strand_id
1 'polypeptide(L)'
;MSNLDLAKLNDKNPAHWTDSGEPSLAAVKAIIGRVVSREEVRATGRMRGQAVRQKPVVNHTVEIAKKALLTQEAIKRLAAAKAVSREANSALAAAHSEVMRASPPLSSDEIYRAHLAALANHEPATPIEVKPASKLDAIMQSAPRRGGRDVTGNTRRVRGIR
;
A
#
# COMPACT_ATOMS: atom_id res chain seq x y z
N MET A 1 12.72 12.02 -24.24
CA MET A 1 13.62 12.83 -25.08
C MET A 1 14.11 11.94 -26.20
N SER A 2 13.91 12.32 -27.46
CA SER A 2 14.35 11.52 -28.61
C SER A 2 15.88 11.61 -28.73
N ASN A 3 16.58 10.48 -28.64
CA ASN A 3 18.04 10.39 -28.77
C ASN A 3 18.48 10.45 -30.24
N LEU A 4 18.09 11.50 -30.97
CA LEU A 4 18.62 11.74 -32.31
C LEU A 4 19.92 12.54 -32.20
N ASP A 5 21.05 11.87 -32.48
CA ASP A 5 22.33 12.56 -32.61
C ASP A 5 22.44 13.21 -34.00
N LEU A 6 22.15 14.50 -34.03
CA LEU A 6 22.21 15.34 -35.22
C LEU A 6 23.54 16.08 -35.38
N ALA A 7 24.58 15.75 -34.58
CA ALA A 7 25.89 16.42 -34.62
C ALA A 7 26.56 16.37 -35.99
N LYS A 8 26.31 15.31 -36.77
CA LYS A 8 26.91 15.06 -38.09
C LYS A 8 26.27 15.86 -39.24
N LEU A 9 25.21 16.62 -38.99
CA LEU A 9 24.63 17.53 -39.99
C LEU A 9 25.59 18.69 -40.26
N ASN A 10 26.08 18.79 -41.50
CA ASN A 10 26.90 19.91 -41.97
C ASN A 10 26.04 21.15 -42.26
N ASP A 11 26.25 22.22 -41.51
CA ASP A 11 25.56 23.52 -41.65
C ASP A 11 25.84 24.23 -43.00
N LYS A 12 26.99 23.91 -43.64
CA LYS A 12 27.38 24.48 -44.93
C LYS A 12 26.76 23.76 -46.13
N ASN A 13 26.26 22.53 -45.96
CA ASN A 13 25.64 21.78 -47.05
C ASN A 13 24.16 22.17 -47.18
N PRO A 14 23.72 22.85 -48.26
CA PRO A 14 22.31 23.24 -48.42
C PRO A 14 21.36 22.04 -48.45
N ALA A 15 21.78 20.86 -48.93
CA ALA A 15 20.92 19.67 -49.00
C ALA A 15 20.53 19.11 -47.62
N HIS A 16 21.22 19.52 -46.55
CA HIS A 16 20.94 19.08 -45.19
C HIS A 16 19.81 19.85 -44.51
N TRP A 17 19.38 20.97 -45.10
CA TRP A 17 18.47 21.91 -44.48
C TRP A 17 17.30 22.20 -45.40
N THR A 18 16.14 22.44 -44.82
CA THR A 18 15.01 23.02 -45.56
C THR A 18 15.13 24.54 -45.59
N ASP A 19 14.36 25.21 -46.43
CA ASP A 19 14.38 26.67 -46.55
C ASP A 19 14.03 27.39 -45.24
N SER A 20 13.22 26.73 -44.39
CA SER A 20 12.91 27.18 -43.03
C SER A 20 14.06 27.06 -42.02
N GLY A 21 15.19 26.45 -42.40
CA GLY A 21 16.33 26.21 -41.52
C GLY A 21 16.23 24.96 -40.63
N GLU A 22 15.17 24.15 -40.78
CA GLU A 22 15.05 22.84 -40.12
C GLU A 22 15.93 21.79 -40.81
N PRO A 23 16.37 20.72 -40.12
CA PRO A 23 17.05 19.59 -40.74
C PRO A 23 16.14 18.86 -41.75
N SER A 24 16.66 18.59 -42.94
CA SER A 24 15.95 17.81 -43.96
C SER A 24 15.78 16.35 -43.53
N LEU A 25 14.56 15.80 -43.69
CA LEU A 25 14.26 14.40 -43.35
C LEU A 25 15.14 13.41 -44.13
N ALA A 26 15.48 13.74 -45.39
CA ALA A 26 16.35 12.91 -46.22
C ALA A 26 17.78 12.84 -45.66
N ALA A 27 18.32 13.99 -45.23
CA ALA A 27 19.65 14.07 -44.62
C ALA A 27 19.68 13.38 -43.25
N VAL A 28 18.63 13.54 -42.44
CA VAL A 28 18.51 12.85 -41.14
C VAL A 28 18.41 11.33 -41.33
N LYS A 29 17.64 10.86 -42.32
CA LYS A 29 17.53 9.44 -42.66
C LYS A 29 18.88 8.86 -43.10
N ALA A 30 19.67 9.61 -43.88
CA ALA A 30 20.99 9.18 -44.31
C ALA A 30 21.99 9.01 -43.14
N ILE A 31 21.85 9.80 -42.08
CA ILE A 31 22.74 9.75 -40.90
C ILE A 31 22.32 8.64 -39.93
N ILE A 32 21.02 8.51 -39.69
CA ILE A 32 20.50 7.61 -38.64
C ILE A 32 20.17 6.22 -39.19
N GLY A 33 19.95 6.10 -40.50
CA GLY A 33 19.64 4.83 -41.15
C GLY A 33 18.21 4.31 -40.89
N ARG A 34 17.33 5.12 -40.31
CA ARG A 34 15.92 4.78 -40.07
C ARG A 34 14.97 5.87 -40.56
N VAL A 35 13.69 5.51 -40.70
CA VAL A 35 12.62 6.49 -40.92
C VAL A 35 12.43 7.29 -39.63
N VAL A 36 12.42 8.61 -39.76
CA VAL A 36 12.28 9.58 -38.67
C VAL A 36 11.13 10.50 -39.01
N SER A 37 10.25 10.76 -38.05
CA SER A 37 9.14 11.71 -38.23
C SER A 37 9.63 13.16 -38.11
N ARG A 38 8.91 14.10 -38.71
CA ARG A 38 9.26 15.53 -38.60
C ARG A 38 9.12 16.06 -37.17
N GLU A 39 8.24 15.47 -36.37
CA GLU A 39 8.10 15.76 -34.95
C GLU A 39 9.32 15.32 -34.15
N GLU A 40 9.88 14.13 -34.44
CA GLU A 40 11.11 13.65 -33.81
C GLU A 40 12.31 14.57 -34.11
N VAL A 41 12.40 15.09 -35.35
CA VAL A 41 13.43 16.06 -35.73
C VAL A 41 13.24 17.39 -35.02
N ARG A 42 12.00 17.91 -34.96
CA ARG A 42 11.70 19.15 -34.23
C ARG A 42 11.97 19.05 -32.74
N ALA A 43 11.72 17.89 -32.13
CA ALA A 43 12.00 17.64 -30.72
C ALA A 43 13.50 17.78 -30.36
N THR A 44 14.40 17.69 -31.34
CA THR A 44 15.83 17.94 -31.12
C THR A 44 16.16 19.43 -30.98
N GLY A 45 15.30 20.32 -31.46
CA GLY A 45 15.50 21.77 -31.43
C GLY A 45 16.69 22.28 -32.26
N ARG A 46 17.28 21.44 -33.13
CA ARG A 46 18.41 21.85 -33.98
C ARG A 46 17.93 22.68 -35.17
N MET A 47 18.58 23.83 -35.40
CA MET A 47 18.32 24.74 -36.51
C MET A 47 19.64 25.15 -37.17
N ARG A 48 19.61 25.41 -38.48
CA ARG A 48 20.79 25.84 -39.24
C ARG A 48 21.40 27.12 -38.65
N GLY A 49 22.69 27.09 -38.30
CA GLY A 49 23.40 28.27 -37.80
C GLY A 49 23.02 28.71 -36.38
N GLN A 50 22.13 27.99 -35.68
CA GLN A 50 21.93 28.18 -34.25
C GLN A 50 22.85 27.25 -33.48
N ALA A 51 23.62 27.83 -32.55
CA ALA A 51 24.38 27.04 -31.59
C ALA A 51 23.41 26.12 -30.83
N VAL A 52 23.75 24.84 -30.72
CA VAL A 52 23.01 23.87 -29.90
C VAL A 52 22.86 24.49 -28.51
N ARG A 53 21.61 24.71 -28.06
CA ARG A 53 21.35 25.24 -26.72
C ARG A 53 22.15 24.41 -25.73
N GLN A 54 23.16 25.01 -25.12
CA GLN A 54 23.98 24.32 -24.11
C GLN A 54 23.01 23.83 -23.02
N LYS A 55 23.12 22.54 -22.69
CA LYS A 55 22.30 21.99 -21.60
C LYS A 55 22.61 22.80 -20.34
N PRO A 56 21.59 23.22 -19.55
CA PRO A 56 21.86 23.86 -18.29
C PRO A 56 22.74 22.92 -17.46
N VAL A 57 23.87 23.45 -16.98
CA VAL A 57 24.77 22.69 -16.10
C VAL A 57 24.07 22.58 -14.76
N VAL A 58 23.41 21.46 -14.52
CA VAL A 58 22.78 21.17 -13.25
C VAL A 58 23.88 20.80 -12.27
N ASN A 59 24.10 21.64 -11.26
CA ASN A 59 25.03 21.31 -10.19
C ASN A 59 24.36 20.30 -9.23
N HIS A 60 24.52 19.02 -9.53
CA HIS A 60 23.90 17.92 -8.77
C HIS A 60 24.23 17.94 -7.29
N THR A 61 25.39 18.49 -6.89
CA THR A 61 25.76 18.63 -5.47
C THR A 61 24.77 19.52 -4.71
N VAL A 62 24.32 20.61 -5.34
CA VAL A 62 23.35 21.55 -4.76
C VAL A 62 21.96 20.91 -4.67
N GLU A 63 21.57 20.13 -5.67
CA GLU A 63 20.29 19.40 -5.64
C GLU A 63 20.26 18.33 -4.55
N ILE A 64 21.36 17.58 -4.40
CA ILE A 64 21.50 16.57 -3.34
C ILE A 64 21.44 17.25 -1.97
N ALA A 65 22.16 18.36 -1.77
CA ALA A 65 22.14 19.11 -0.52
C ALA A 65 20.73 19.63 -0.17
N LYS A 66 20.00 20.17 -1.16
CA LYS A 66 18.60 20.62 -0.96
C LYS A 66 17.68 19.46 -0.56
N LYS A 67 17.81 18.31 -1.23
CA LYS A 67 17.02 17.11 -0.88
C LYS A 67 17.35 16.61 0.52
N ALA A 68 18.64 16.57 0.88
CA ALA A 68 19.09 16.17 2.21
C ALA A 68 18.49 17.08 3.30
N LEU A 69 18.49 18.40 3.10
CA LEU A 69 17.91 19.36 4.03
C LEU A 69 16.41 19.12 4.23
N LEU A 70 15.65 18.93 3.15
CA LEU A 70 14.22 18.62 3.22
C LEU A 70 13.95 17.30 3.99
N THR A 71 14.76 16.27 3.76
CA THR A 71 14.62 15.02 4.51
C THR A 71 14.91 15.20 6.00
N GLN A 72 15.90 16.02 6.35
CA GLN A 72 16.24 16.29 7.73
C GLN A 72 15.13 17.06 8.46
N GLU A 73 14.49 18.03 7.79
CA GLU A 73 13.33 18.73 8.33
C GLU A 73 12.13 17.80 8.55
N ALA A 74 11.88 16.89 7.60
CA ALA A 74 10.81 15.90 7.74
C ALA A 74 11.06 14.95 8.94
N ILE A 75 12.30 14.50 9.15
CA ILE A 75 12.67 13.67 10.31
C ILE A 75 12.44 14.43 11.62
N LYS A 76 12.81 15.71 11.70
CA LYS A 76 12.56 16.55 12.90
C LYS A 76 11.07 16.68 13.20
N ARG A 77 10.23 16.92 12.19
CA ARG A 77 8.77 16.99 12.36
C ARG A 77 8.18 15.66 12.85
N LEU A 78 8.66 14.54 12.31
CA LEU A 78 8.21 13.21 12.73
C LEU A 78 8.61 12.92 14.19
N ALA A 79 9.84 13.29 14.59
CA ALA A 79 10.29 13.16 15.96
C ALA A 79 9.43 13.98 16.94
N ALA A 80 9.09 15.22 16.58
CA ALA A 80 8.19 16.06 17.39
C ALA A 80 6.78 15.45 17.52
N ALA A 81 6.21 14.94 16.42
CA ALA A 81 4.90 14.27 16.44
C ALA A 81 4.90 13.00 17.31
N LYS A 82 5.99 12.22 17.27
CA LYS A 82 6.16 11.04 18.14
C LYS A 82 6.22 11.40 19.62
N ALA A 83 6.87 12.52 19.97
CA ALA A 83 6.94 12.98 21.35
C ALA A 83 5.54 13.32 21.89
N VAL A 84 4.75 14.08 21.12
CA VAL A 84 3.36 14.42 21.48
C VAL A 84 2.48 13.17 21.63
N SER A 85 2.61 12.20 20.73
CA SER A 85 1.87 10.94 20.84
C SER A 85 2.26 10.12 22.07
N ARG A 86 3.55 10.12 22.44
CA ARG A 86 4.02 9.42 23.65
C ARG A 86 3.43 10.05 24.92
N GLU A 87 3.39 11.37 24.99
CA GLU A 87 2.78 12.10 26.10
C GLU A 87 1.28 11.79 26.21
N ALA A 88 0.54 11.87 25.09
CA ALA A 88 -0.88 11.52 25.06
C ALA A 88 -1.15 10.07 25.49
N ASN A 89 -0.34 9.11 25.02
CA ASN A 89 -0.46 7.71 25.41
C ASN A 89 -0.14 7.49 26.89
N SER A 90 0.82 8.22 27.45
CA SER A 90 1.13 8.13 28.88
C SER A 90 -0.01 8.67 29.75
N ALA A 91 -0.68 9.74 29.31
CA ALA A 91 -1.86 10.28 29.99
C ALA A 91 -3.06 9.30 29.93
N LEU A 92 -3.30 8.69 28.78
CA LEU A 92 -4.34 7.66 28.64
C LEU A 92 -4.05 6.41 29.49
N ALA A 93 -2.79 5.98 29.55
CA ALA A 93 -2.39 4.87 30.42
C ALA A 93 -2.59 5.20 31.90
N ALA A 94 -2.28 6.43 32.32
CA ALA A 94 -2.54 6.89 33.69
C ALA A 94 -4.04 6.88 34.00
N ALA A 95 -4.87 7.48 33.14
CA ALA A 95 -6.32 7.48 33.29
C ALA A 95 -6.91 6.06 33.32
N HIS A 96 -6.44 5.17 32.44
CA HIS A 96 -6.88 3.77 32.43
C HIS A 96 -6.51 3.05 33.74
N SER A 97 -5.33 3.31 34.29
CA SER A 97 -4.92 2.71 35.56
C SER A 97 -5.73 3.23 36.76
N GLU A 98 -6.12 4.51 36.74
CA GLU A 98 -7.04 5.08 37.73
C GLU A 98 -8.44 4.47 37.63
N VAL A 99 -8.97 4.30 36.41
CA VAL A 99 -10.26 3.64 36.18
C VAL A 99 -10.23 2.20 36.68
N MET A 100 -9.16 1.45 36.39
CA MET A 100 -9.00 0.08 36.89
C MET A 100 -8.86 -0.01 38.41
N ARG A 101 -8.35 1.06 39.06
CA ARG A 101 -8.30 1.14 40.52
C ARG A 101 -9.67 1.46 41.12
N ALA A 102 -10.42 2.37 40.51
CA ALA A 102 -11.73 2.81 41.00
C ALA A 102 -12.83 1.78 40.71
N SER A 103 -12.75 1.10 39.57
CA SER A 103 -13.67 0.05 39.15
C SER A 103 -12.85 -1.12 38.60
N PRO A 104 -12.32 -2.00 39.48
CA PRO A 104 -11.63 -3.19 39.01
C PRO A 104 -12.58 -4.06 38.18
N PRO A 105 -12.07 -4.77 37.16
CA PRO A 105 -12.88 -5.70 36.41
C PRO A 105 -13.44 -6.77 37.34
N LEU A 106 -14.67 -7.21 37.07
CA LEU A 106 -15.31 -8.28 37.83
C LEU A 106 -14.40 -9.50 37.85
N SER A 107 -14.26 -10.10 39.02
CA SER A 107 -13.59 -11.38 39.18
C SER A 107 -14.31 -12.47 38.37
N SER A 108 -13.59 -13.53 38.00
CA SER A 108 -14.19 -14.68 37.30
C SER A 108 -15.44 -15.19 38.02
N ASP A 109 -15.40 -15.24 39.34
CA ASP A 109 -16.50 -15.75 40.17
C ASP A 109 -17.71 -14.81 40.17
N GLU A 110 -17.49 -13.50 40.12
CA GLU A 110 -18.57 -12.52 39.95
C GLU A 110 -19.19 -12.59 38.56
N ILE A 111 -18.37 -12.79 37.52
CA ILE A 111 -18.85 -13.02 36.15
C ILE A 111 -19.69 -14.30 36.09
N TYR A 112 -19.22 -15.40 36.70
CA TYR A 112 -19.98 -16.65 36.77
C TYR A 112 -21.29 -16.50 37.52
N ARG A 113 -21.29 -15.81 38.67
CA ARG A 113 -22.52 -15.54 39.44
C ARG A 113 -23.50 -14.67 38.68
N ALA A 114 -23.02 -13.59 38.04
CA ALA A 114 -23.85 -12.74 37.20
C ALA A 114 -24.43 -13.50 35.99
N HIS A 115 -23.64 -14.37 35.37
CA HIS A 115 -24.08 -15.24 34.27
C HIS A 115 -25.11 -16.27 34.73
N LEU A 116 -24.92 -16.91 35.90
CA LEU A 116 -25.90 -17.83 36.47
C LEU A 116 -27.20 -17.12 36.88
N ALA A 117 -27.10 -15.91 37.43
CA ALA A 117 -28.27 -15.08 37.75
C ALA A 117 -29.02 -14.64 36.48
N ALA A 118 -28.29 -14.28 35.42
CA ALA A 118 -28.89 -13.96 34.12
C ALA A 118 -29.58 -15.18 33.51
N LEU A 119 -28.94 -16.36 33.55
CA LEU A 119 -29.52 -17.62 33.09
C LEU A 119 -30.76 -18.03 33.89
N ALA A 120 -30.79 -17.77 35.20
CA ALA A 120 -31.94 -18.05 36.06
C ALA A 120 -33.15 -17.15 35.74
N ASN A 121 -32.92 -15.95 35.19
CA ASN A 121 -33.97 -15.02 34.76
C ASN A 121 -34.45 -15.27 33.32
N HIS A 122 -33.78 -16.14 32.56
CA HIS A 122 -34.25 -16.60 31.27
C HIS A 122 -34.97 -17.94 31.45
N GLU A 123 -36.28 -17.99 31.21
CA GLU A 123 -36.98 -19.27 31.04
C GLU A 123 -36.24 -20.09 29.97
N PRO A 124 -36.05 -21.41 30.15
CA PRO A 124 -35.44 -22.23 29.12
C PRO A 124 -36.29 -22.06 27.88
N ALA A 125 -35.69 -21.47 26.84
CA ALA A 125 -36.36 -21.31 25.55
C ALA A 125 -36.99 -22.66 25.22
N THR A 126 -38.32 -22.68 25.15
CA THR A 126 -39.05 -23.88 24.76
C THR A 126 -38.37 -24.41 23.50
N PRO A 127 -38.01 -25.71 23.43
CA PRO A 127 -37.33 -26.23 22.27
C PRO A 127 -38.20 -25.89 21.07
N ILE A 128 -37.74 -24.97 20.24
CA ILE A 128 -38.45 -24.57 19.03
C ILE A 128 -38.53 -25.85 18.22
N GLU A 129 -39.73 -26.42 18.08
CA GLU A 129 -39.95 -27.51 17.15
C GLU A 129 -39.65 -26.96 15.76
N VAL A 130 -38.41 -27.20 15.31
CA VAL A 130 -37.99 -26.87 13.95
C VAL A 130 -38.74 -27.83 13.04
N LYS A 131 -39.92 -27.40 12.57
CA LYS A 131 -40.66 -28.16 11.56
C LYS A 131 -39.76 -28.29 10.33
N PRO A 132 -39.51 -29.51 9.85
CA PRO A 132 -38.66 -29.70 8.67
C PRO A 132 -39.29 -28.97 7.49
N ALA A 133 -38.49 -28.16 6.80
CA ALA A 133 -38.94 -27.34 5.67
C ALA A 133 -39.43 -28.21 4.49
N SER A 134 -39.03 -29.49 4.45
CA SER A 134 -39.40 -30.44 3.41
C SER A 134 -39.56 -31.86 3.95
N LYS A 135 -40.29 -32.71 3.21
CA LYS A 135 -40.41 -34.15 3.53
C LYS A 135 -39.06 -34.88 3.51
N LEU A 136 -38.09 -34.39 2.73
CA LEU A 136 -36.75 -34.95 2.65
C LEU A 136 -35.95 -34.65 3.93
N ASP A 137 -36.07 -33.43 4.47
CA ASP A 137 -35.46 -33.06 5.75
C ASP A 137 -36.01 -33.87 6.93
N ALA A 138 -37.31 -34.16 6.92
CA ALA A 138 -37.94 -35.00 7.93
C ALA A 138 -37.36 -36.43 7.95
N ILE A 139 -37.08 -36.99 6.76
CA ILE A 139 -36.47 -38.32 6.62
C ILE A 139 -35.01 -38.29 7.04
N MET A 140 -34.25 -37.24 6.69
CA MET A 140 -32.85 -37.11 7.10
C MET A 140 -32.69 -36.88 8.61
N GLN A 141 -33.65 -36.23 9.26
CA GLN A 141 -33.65 -36.03 10.72
C GLN A 141 -34.08 -37.27 11.50
N SER A 142 -34.96 -38.11 10.94
CA SER A 142 -35.47 -39.34 11.58
C SER A 142 -34.63 -40.59 11.30
N ALA A 143 -33.70 -40.53 10.34
CA ALA A 143 -32.79 -41.63 10.07
C ALA A 143 -31.90 -41.90 11.31
N PRO A 144 -31.83 -43.15 11.82
CA PRO A 144 -30.98 -43.46 12.96
C PRO A 144 -29.52 -43.23 12.57
N ARG A 145 -28.91 -42.18 13.14
CA ARG A 145 -27.49 -41.88 12.98
C ARG A 145 -26.68 -43.05 13.54
N ARG A 146 -26.24 -43.93 12.64
CA ARG A 146 -25.36 -45.05 12.96
C ARG A 146 -24.00 -44.48 13.40
N GLY A 147 -23.78 -44.45 14.72
CA GLY A 147 -22.46 -44.43 15.36
C GLY A 147 -21.63 -43.16 15.15
N GLY A 148 -22.04 -42.05 15.75
CA GLY A 148 -21.12 -40.97 16.12
C GLY A 148 -20.31 -41.43 17.34
N ARG A 149 -19.27 -42.23 17.10
CA ARG A 149 -18.28 -42.65 18.10
C ARG A 149 -17.77 -41.39 18.81
N ASP A 150 -17.76 -41.47 20.14
CA ASP A 150 -17.39 -40.41 21.07
C ASP A 150 -16.20 -39.56 20.61
N VAL A 151 -16.43 -38.26 20.42
CA VAL A 151 -15.36 -37.26 20.36
C VAL A 151 -15.07 -36.76 21.79
N THR A 152 -14.87 -37.70 22.72
CA THR A 152 -14.15 -37.50 23.98
C THR A 152 -12.74 -38.10 23.86
N GLY A 153 -12.08 -37.79 22.75
CA GLY A 153 -10.78 -38.34 22.41
C GLY A 153 -10.04 -37.49 21.39
N ASN A 154 -9.73 -36.23 21.70
CA ASN A 154 -8.59 -35.60 21.07
C ASN A 154 -7.71 -34.88 22.10
N THR A 155 -6.72 -35.65 22.53
CA THR A 155 -5.47 -35.26 23.15
C THR A 155 -4.87 -34.00 22.52
N ARG A 156 -4.79 -32.92 23.28
CA ARG A 156 -3.72 -31.92 23.11
C ARG A 156 -2.94 -31.82 24.42
N ARG A 157 -2.22 -32.91 24.75
CA ARG A 157 -1.08 -32.83 25.67
C ARG A 157 -0.01 -32.03 24.94
N VAL A 158 0.20 -30.80 25.39
CA VAL A 158 1.37 -29.99 25.07
C VAL A 158 2.58 -30.77 25.57
N ARG A 159 3.34 -31.38 24.66
CA ARG A 159 4.69 -31.88 24.97
C ARG A 159 5.59 -30.65 25.09
N GLY A 160 6.02 -30.37 26.31
CA GLY A 160 7.16 -29.51 26.56
C GLY A 160 8.40 -30.09 25.90
N ILE A 161 9.16 -29.20 25.27
CA ILE A 161 10.48 -29.44 24.71
C ILE A 161 11.45 -29.63 25.89
N ARG A 162 12.06 -30.81 25.97
CA ARG A 162 13.38 -31.07 26.56
C ARG A 162 14.04 -32.17 25.76
#